data_AF-A0A2N1PE91-F1
#
_entry.id   AF-A0A2N1PE91-F1
#
_cell.length_a   1.000
_cell.length_b   1.000
_cell.length_c   1.000
_cell.angle_alpha   90.00
_cell.angle_beta   90.00
_cell.angle_gamma   90.00
#
_symmetry.space_group_name_H-M   'P 1'
#
loop_
_entity.id
_entity.type
_entity.pdbx_description
1 polymer ?
#
loop_
_entity_poly.entity_id
_entity_poly.type
_entity_poly.pdbx_seq_one_letter_code
_entity_poly.pdbx_strand_id
1 'polypeptide(L)'
;PYGYGIVEEFTGHGIGKNLHEDPYVPNFGKPGTGALLKPGMTICVEPMVNIGTKRVKILSDNWTTVTADKKNSAHFEHMIAITESGYEILTEL
;
A
#
# COMPACT_ATOMS: atom_id res chain seq x y z
N PRO A 1 -14.24 9.03 3.41
CA PRO A 1 -15.41 8.74 2.54
C PRO A 1 -16.33 7.60 3.02
N TYR A 2 -15.84 6.62 3.80
CA TYR A 2 -16.68 5.54 4.36
C TYR A 2 -16.47 5.27 5.86
N GLY A 3 -15.75 6.15 6.57
CA GLY A 3 -15.49 6.00 8.00
C GLY A 3 -14.48 4.91 8.38
N TYR A 4 -13.92 4.19 7.39
CA TYR A 4 -12.90 3.18 7.61
C TYR A 4 -11.53 3.77 7.98
N GLY A 5 -10.77 3.01 8.77
CA GLY A 5 -9.38 3.33 9.10
C GLY A 5 -8.44 2.88 7.99
N ILE A 6 -7.58 3.77 7.52
CA ILE A 6 -6.48 3.43 6.61
C ILE A 6 -5.23 3.18 7.44
N VAL A 7 -4.63 2.00 7.34
CA VAL A 7 -3.40 1.68 8.07
C VAL A 7 -2.26 2.58 7.56
N GLU A 8 -1.48 3.14 8.48
CA GLU A 8 -0.42 4.12 8.15
C GLU A 8 0.98 3.56 8.37
N GLU A 9 1.09 2.44 9.09
CA GLU A 9 2.34 1.77 9.42
C GLU A 9 2.90 0.92 8.26
N PHE A 10 2.05 0.56 7.29
CA PHE A 10 2.41 -0.24 6.11
C PHE A 10 1.90 0.42 4.83
N THR A 11 2.66 0.23 3.76
CA THR A 11 2.45 0.93 2.49
C THR A 11 2.96 0.11 1.32
N GLY A 12 2.60 0.54 0.13
CA GLY A 12 3.27 0.08 -1.07
C GLY A 12 4.73 0.49 -1.14
N HIS A 13 5.40 -0.08 -2.13
CA HIS A 13 6.83 0.04 -2.35
C HIS A 13 7.13 0.00 -3.85
N GLY A 14 8.33 0.40 -4.25
CA GLY A 14 8.89 0.02 -5.53
C GLY A 14 9.15 -1.48 -5.56
N ILE A 15 8.93 -2.11 -6.70
CA ILE A 15 9.17 -3.55 -6.90
C ILE A 15 9.82 -3.77 -8.26
N GLY A 16 10.79 -4.68 -8.32
CA GLY A 16 11.49 -4.96 -9.56
C GLY A 16 12.62 -5.96 -9.34
N LYS A 17 13.85 -5.45 -9.22
CA LYS A 17 15.00 -6.32 -8.95
C LYS A 17 15.02 -6.81 -7.51
N ASN A 18 14.58 -5.97 -6.57
CA ASN A 18 14.37 -6.35 -5.18
C ASN A 18 12.87 -6.46 -4.89
N LEU A 19 12.54 -7.27 -3.87
CA LEU A 19 11.16 -7.45 -3.44
C LEU A 19 10.55 -6.12 -2.94
N HIS A 20 11.29 -5.40 -2.09
CA HIS A 20 10.96 -4.06 -1.65
C HIS A 20 12.11 -3.11 -2.01
N GLU A 21 11.82 -2.06 -2.77
CA GLU A 21 12.74 -0.97 -3.10
C GLU A 21 12.00 0.38 -3.08
N ASP A 22 12.74 1.49 -3.25
CA ASP A 22 12.13 2.81 -3.36
C ASP A 22 11.27 2.90 -4.64
N PRO A 23 10.19 3.71 -4.64
CA PRO A 23 9.76 4.60 -3.57
C PRO A 23 8.81 3.93 -2.57
N TYR A 24 8.71 4.52 -1.37
CA TYR A 24 7.61 4.30 -0.45
C TYR A 24 6.29 4.89 -1.03
N VAL A 25 5.22 4.09 -1.08
CA VAL A 25 3.93 4.46 -1.69
C VAL A 25 2.80 4.43 -0.65
N PRO A 26 2.62 5.52 0.13
CA PRO A 26 1.65 5.54 1.22
C PRO A 26 0.20 5.54 0.74
N ASN A 27 -0.63 4.75 1.43
CA ASN A 27 -2.06 4.64 1.19
C ASN A 27 -2.87 5.84 1.74
N PHE A 28 -2.18 6.82 2.33
CA PHE A 28 -2.70 8.02 2.94
C PHE A 28 -1.84 9.22 2.54
N GLY A 29 -2.40 10.42 2.58
CA GLY A 29 -1.64 11.64 2.30
C GLY A 29 -2.48 12.75 1.71
N LYS A 30 -1.78 13.73 1.13
CA LYS A 30 -2.39 14.85 0.42
C LYS A 30 -2.27 14.62 -1.09
N PRO A 31 -3.35 14.79 -1.88
CA PRO A 31 -3.27 14.71 -3.33
C PRO A 31 -2.17 15.63 -3.90
N GLY A 32 -1.42 15.12 -4.89
CA GLY A 32 -0.31 15.85 -5.52
C GLY A 32 1.00 15.87 -4.71
N THR A 33 1.12 15.02 -3.68
CA THR A 33 2.36 14.84 -2.92
C THR A 33 2.87 13.40 -3.03
N GLY A 34 4.11 13.15 -2.63
CA GLY A 34 4.75 11.83 -2.72
C GLY A 34 5.84 11.77 -3.79
N ALA A 35 6.24 10.55 -4.15
CA ALA A 35 7.26 10.32 -5.15
C ALA A 35 6.80 10.75 -6.55
N LEU A 36 7.70 11.34 -7.33
CA LEU A 36 7.44 11.62 -8.75
C LEU A 36 7.56 10.32 -9.54
N LEU A 37 6.43 9.86 -10.09
CA LEU A 37 6.39 8.67 -10.95
C LEU A 37 7.05 8.97 -12.30
N LYS A 38 7.91 8.06 -12.74
CA LYS A 38 8.64 8.16 -14.01
C LYS A 38 8.49 6.86 -14.81
N PRO A 39 8.45 6.94 -16.15
CA PRO A 39 8.43 5.75 -17.00
C PRO A 39 9.56 4.77 -16.64
N GLY A 40 9.25 3.48 -16.62
CA GLY A 40 10.18 2.40 -16.25
C GLY A 40 10.22 2.07 -14.75
N MET A 41 9.51 2.82 -13.90
CA MET A 41 9.26 2.42 -12.52
C MET A 41 8.16 1.36 -12.46
N THR A 42 8.26 0.46 -11.49
CA THR A 42 7.18 -0.46 -11.11
C THR A 42 6.95 -0.34 -9.62
N ILE A 43 5.69 -0.19 -9.21
CA ILE A 43 5.30 0.03 -7.82
C ILE A 43 4.16 -0.90 -7.42
N CYS A 44 4.09 -1.24 -6.14
CA CYS A 44 2.94 -1.84 -5.52
C CYS A 44 2.02 -0.75 -4.95
N VAL A 45 0.74 -0.86 -5.24
CA VAL A 45 -0.32 -0.09 -4.58
C VAL A 45 -1.18 -1.08 -3.81
N GLU A 46 -1.11 -0.99 -2.47
CA GLU A 46 -1.53 -2.08 -1.57
C GLU A 46 -2.31 -1.56 -0.32
N PRO A 47 -3.52 -1.00 -0.51
CA PRO A 47 -4.27 -0.44 0.60
C PRO A 47 -4.78 -1.49 1.59
N MET A 48 -4.43 -1.29 2.86
CA MET A 48 -5.00 -2.02 4.01
C MET A 48 -6.06 -1.17 4.70
N VAL A 49 -7.31 -1.65 4.71
CA VAL A 49 -8.48 -0.92 5.17
C VAL A 49 -9.16 -1.64 6.34
N ASN A 50 -9.29 -0.95 7.47
CA ASN A 50 -9.90 -1.46 8.69
C ASN A 50 -11.34 -0.96 8.84
N ILE A 51 -12.26 -1.84 9.25
CA ILE A 51 -13.64 -1.45 9.59
C ILE A 51 -13.66 -0.41 10.73
N GLY A 52 -12.73 -0.53 11.68
CA GLY A 52 -12.63 0.33 12.84
C GLY A 52 -11.55 1.40 12.71
N THR A 53 -10.65 1.46 13.70
CA THR A 53 -9.58 2.48 13.73
C THR A 53 -8.44 2.14 12.76
N LYS A 54 -7.65 3.15 12.36
CA LYS A 54 -6.42 2.94 11.57
C LYS A 54 -5.32 2.15 12.30
N ARG A 55 -5.39 2.07 13.63
CA ARG A 55 -4.30 1.54 14.46
C ARG A 55 -4.18 0.03 14.34
N VAL A 56 -2.95 -0.44 14.27
CA VAL A 56 -2.60 -1.86 14.27
C VAL A 56 -1.64 -2.20 15.42
N LYS A 57 -1.45 -3.50 15.66
CA LYS A 57 -0.46 -4.05 16.58
C LYS A 57 0.24 -5.24 15.93
N ILE A 58 1.55 -5.28 16.05
CA ILE A 58 2.35 -6.47 15.69
C ILE A 58 2.35 -7.40 16.90
N LEU A 59 2.03 -8.68 16.66
CA LEU A 59 2.02 -9.69 17.71
C LEU A 59 3.44 -10.11 18.11
N SER A 60 3.54 -10.96 19.13
CA SER A 60 4.83 -11.42 19.68
C SER A 60 5.66 -12.27 18.71
N ASP A 61 5.08 -12.71 17.60
CA ASP A 61 5.82 -13.37 16.52
C ASP A 61 6.60 -12.38 15.64
N ASN A 62 6.45 -11.07 15.88
CA ASN A 62 7.06 -9.97 15.12
C ASN A 62 6.61 -9.86 13.65
N TRP A 63 5.52 -10.53 13.27
CA TRP A 63 5.02 -10.57 11.89
C TRP A 63 3.53 -10.33 11.81
N THR A 64 2.74 -11.12 12.56
CA THR A 64 1.30 -11.06 12.48
C THR A 64 0.82 -9.70 12.93
N THR A 65 0.18 -8.98 12.03
CA THR A 65 -0.39 -7.66 12.31
C THR A 65 -1.89 -7.80 12.48
N VAL A 66 -2.41 -7.29 13.60
CA VAL A 66 -3.84 -7.25 13.90
C VAL A 66 -4.32 -5.82 14.08
N THR A 67 -5.59 -5.57 13.78
CA THR A 67 -6.23 -4.29 14.12
C THR A 67 -6.25 -4.10 15.64
N ALA A 68 -5.98 -2.89 16.12
CA ALA A 68 -5.89 -2.62 17.55
C ALA A 68 -7.24 -2.82 18.29
N ASP A 69 -8.36 -2.72 17.56
CA ASP A 69 -9.73 -2.95 18.04
C ASP A 69 -10.29 -4.33 17.66
N LYS A 70 -9.48 -5.19 17.03
CA LYS A 70 -9.81 -6.56 16.62
C LYS A 70 -10.97 -6.68 15.62
N LYS A 71 -11.36 -5.60 14.94
CA LYS A 71 -12.31 -5.66 13.83
C LYS A 71 -11.64 -6.12 12.55
N ASN A 72 -12.43 -6.56 11.59
CA ASN A 72 -11.92 -7.03 10.30
C ASN A 72 -11.13 -5.94 9.56
N SER A 73 -10.13 -6.40 8.83
CA SER A 73 -9.35 -5.63 7.86
C SER A 73 -9.43 -6.32 6.51
N ALA A 74 -9.30 -5.55 5.44
CA ALA A 74 -9.19 -6.04 4.08
C ALA A 74 -7.93 -5.46 3.44
N HIS A 75 -7.28 -6.26 2.61
CA HIS A 75 -6.08 -5.90 1.87
C HIS A 75 -6.24 -6.34 0.41
N PHE A 76 -5.79 -5.51 -0.51
CA PHE A 76 -5.69 -5.84 -1.93
C PHE A 76 -4.50 -5.11 -2.52
N GLU A 77 -3.86 -5.70 -3.53
CA GLU A 77 -2.62 -5.19 -4.09
C GLU A 77 -2.56 -5.39 -5.60
N HIS A 78 -2.02 -4.39 -6.29
CA HIS A 78 -1.57 -4.52 -7.67
C HIS A 78 -0.13 -4.05 -7.85
N MET A 79 0.57 -4.75 -8.73
CA MET A 79 1.83 -4.28 -9.31
C MET A 79 1.52 -3.43 -10.55
N ILE A 80 2.02 -2.20 -10.56
CA ILE A 80 1.73 -1.22 -11.59
C ILE A 80 3.04 -0.75 -12.23
N ALA A 81 3.19 -0.94 -13.53
CA ALA A 81 4.28 -0.38 -14.30
C ALA A 81 3.92 1.03 -14.81
N ILE A 82 4.82 1.99 -14.63
CA ILE A 82 4.67 3.35 -15.14
C ILE A 82 5.24 3.40 -16.56
N THR A 83 4.44 3.87 -17.50
CA THR A 83 4.80 3.97 -18.93
C THR A 83 4.95 5.43 -19.34
N GLU A 84 5.44 5.69 -20.55
CA GLU A 84 5.60 7.05 -21.07
C GLU A 84 4.26 7.82 -21.16
N SER A 85 3.15 7.10 -21.35
CA SER A 85 1.83 7.67 -21.55
C SER A 85 0.82 7.36 -20.43
N GLY A 86 1.24 6.68 -19.36
CA GLY A 86 0.33 6.27 -18.28
C GLY A 86 0.88 5.14 -17.43
N TYR A 87 0.10 4.06 -17.30
CA TYR A 87 0.46 2.91 -16.49
C TYR A 87 -0.16 1.61 -17.05
N GLU A 88 0.37 0.47 -16.61
CA GLU A 88 -0.14 -0.87 -16.88
C GLU A 88 -0.25 -1.65 -15.56
N ILE A 89 -1.36 -2.38 -15.38
CA ILE A 89 -1.56 -3.25 -14.22
C ILE A 89 -1.05 -4.64 -14.59
N LEU A 90 0.05 -5.07 -13.97
CA LEU A 90 0.73 -6.31 -14.33
C LEU A 90 0.11 -7.57 -13.69
N THR A 91 -0.75 -7.38 -12.69
CA THR A 91 -1.37 -8.46 -11.92
C THR A 91 -2.89 -8.48 -12.05
N GLU A 92 -3.42 -8.02 -13.18
CA GLU A 92 -4.83 -8.24 -13.53
C GLU A 92 -5.10 -9.73 -13.88
N LEU A 93 -6.32 -10.19 -13.61
CA LEU A 93 -6.76 -11.58 -13.83
C LEU A 93 -7.39 -11.78 -15.21
#